data_AF-A0A352HR76-F1
#
_entry.id   AF-A0A352HR76-F1
#
_cell.length_a   1.000
_cell.length_b   1.000
_cell.length_c   1.000
_cell.angle_alpha   90.00
_cell.angle_beta   90.00
_cell.angle_gamma   90.00
#
_symmetry.space_group_name_H-M   'P 1'
#
loop_
_entity.id
_entity.type
_entity.pdbx_description
1 polymer ?
#
loop_
_entity_poly.entity_id
_entity_poly.type
_entity_poly.pdbx_seq_one_letter_code
_entity_poly.pdbx_strand_id
1 'polypeptide(L)'
;MKKLLLLALAIFAAIGCAWAAYPQGYYDAMEGKSRDKLKAAAKTCVQSHTQLIYQQLPVYWQYTDVYADLYNGSKRWWDMYSDN
;
A
#
# COMPACT_ATOMS: atom_id res chain seq x y z
N MET A 1 -23.02 -26.43 -14.89
CA MET A 1 -22.24 -25.23 -15.29
C MET A 1 -22.11 -24.19 -14.18
N LYS A 2 -23.20 -23.71 -13.57
CA LYS A 2 -23.13 -22.71 -12.47
C LYS A 2 -22.30 -23.16 -11.25
N LYS A 3 -22.38 -24.44 -10.86
CA LYS A 3 -21.60 -25.00 -9.73
C LYS A 3 -20.09 -25.08 -10.01
N LEU A 4 -19.70 -25.39 -11.25
CA LEU A 4 -18.30 -25.38 -11.69
C LEU A 4 -17.75 -23.95 -11.77
N LEU A 5 -18.57 -23.00 -12.22
CA LEU A 5 -18.23 -21.57 -12.26
C LEU A 5 -18.03 -20.99 -10.84
N LEU A 6 -18.92 -21.36 -9.90
CA LEU A 6 -18.80 -20.96 -8.49
C LEU A 6 -17.56 -21.56 -7.81
N LEU A 7 -17.20 -22.80 -8.14
CA LEU A 7 -15.99 -23.44 -7.63
C LEU A 7 -14.72 -22.77 -8.18
N ALA A 8 -14.71 -22.43 -9.47
CA ALA A 8 -13.60 -21.71 -10.09
C ALA A 8 -13.42 -20.30 -9.50
N LEU A 9 -14.52 -19.60 -9.20
CA LEU A 9 -14.51 -18.29 -8.56
C LEU A 9 -13.98 -18.35 -7.12
N ALA A 10 -14.34 -19.39 -6.37
CA ALA A 10 -13.85 -19.61 -5.00
C ALA A 10 -12.34 -19.90 -4.95
N ILE A 11 -11.82 -20.66 -5.92
CA ILE A 11 -10.38 -20.93 -6.04
C ILE A 11 -9.63 -19.64 -6.40
N PHE A 12 -10.16 -18.81 -7.31
CA PHE A 12 -9.56 -17.50 -7.64
C PHE A 12 -9.57 -16.52 -6.45
N ALA A 13 -10.64 -16.51 -5.64
CA ALA A 13 -10.72 -15.67 -4.44
C ALA A 13 -9.71 -16.10 -3.35
N ALA A 14 -9.41 -17.40 -3.23
CA ALA A 14 -8.41 -17.91 -2.28
C ALA A 14 -6.97 -17.55 -2.67
N ILE A 15 -6.70 -17.36 -3.96
CA ILE A 15 -5.38 -16.92 -4.48
C ILE A 15 -5.25 -15.38 -4.35
N GLY A 16 -6.38 -14.67 -4.28
CA GLY A 16 -6.49 -13.21 -4.21
C GLY A 16 -6.33 -12.60 -2.82
N CYS A 17 -5.84 -13.33 -1.82
CA CYS A 17 -5.35 -12.74 -0.56
C CYS A 17 -4.06 -11.95 -0.82
N ALA A 18 -4.18 -10.89 -1.61
CA ALA A 18 -3.07 -10.07 -2.05
C ALA A 18 -2.66 -9.10 -0.93
N TRP A 19 -1.69 -9.55 -0.12
CA TRP A 19 -0.52 -8.78 0.33
C TRP A 19 -0.73 -7.31 0.75
N ALA A 20 -1.38 -7.10 1.89
CA ALA A 20 -1.14 -5.90 2.71
C ALA A 20 0.07 -6.09 3.67
N ALA A 21 0.94 -7.06 3.39
CA ALA A 21 2.14 -7.33 4.17
C ALA A 21 3.31 -6.51 3.61
N TYR A 22 4.16 -5.99 4.50
CA TYR A 22 5.41 -5.37 4.10
C TYR A 22 6.33 -6.41 3.42
N PRO A 23 7.28 -5.99 2.55
CA PRO A 23 8.20 -6.91 1.90
C PRO A 23 8.95 -7.75 2.93
N GLN A 24 9.09 -9.06 2.69
CA GLN A 24 9.86 -9.92 3.59
C GLN A 24 11.27 -9.34 3.81
N GLY A 25 11.68 -9.26 5.07
CA GLY A 25 12.99 -8.73 5.46
C GLY A 25 13.09 -7.20 5.57
N TYR A 26 12.03 -6.46 5.24
CA TYR A 26 12.05 -4.99 5.24
C TYR A 26 12.46 -4.38 6.60
N TYR A 27 12.06 -5.00 7.72
CA TYR A 27 12.37 -4.52 9.07
C TYR A 27 13.57 -5.21 9.72
N ASP A 28 14.15 -6.24 9.12
CA ASP A 28 15.21 -7.06 9.74
C ASP A 28 16.44 -6.20 10.11
N ALA A 29 16.76 -5.20 9.28
CA ALA A 29 17.86 -4.29 9.54
C ALA A 29 17.62 -3.35 10.74
N MET A 30 16.38 -3.25 11.23
CA MET A 30 15.96 -2.42 12.37
C MET A 30 15.76 -3.24 13.65
N GLU A 31 15.63 -4.56 13.53
CA GLU A 31 15.34 -5.46 14.65
C GLU A 31 16.39 -5.33 15.78
N GLY A 32 15.90 -5.20 17.02
CA GLY A 32 16.74 -5.08 18.22
C GLY A 32 17.57 -3.78 18.34
N LYS A 33 17.47 -2.84 17.39
CA LYS A 33 18.19 -1.56 17.45
C LYS A 33 17.39 -0.50 18.20
N SER A 34 18.10 0.47 18.79
CA SER A 34 17.48 1.61 19.49
C SER A 34 18.26 2.91 19.25
N ARG A 35 17.61 4.05 19.53
CA ARG A 35 18.17 5.41 19.46
C ARG A 35 18.86 5.68 18.11
N ASP A 36 20.10 6.13 18.12
CA ASP A 36 20.84 6.54 16.92
C ASP A 36 21.06 5.39 15.94
N LYS A 37 21.21 4.15 16.43
CA LYS A 37 21.37 2.97 15.58
C LYS A 37 20.09 2.65 14.80
N LEU A 38 18.93 2.79 15.47
CA LEU A 38 17.63 2.62 14.80
C LEU A 38 17.40 3.75 13.80
N LYS A 39 17.69 5.00 14.17
CA LYS A 39 17.57 6.15 13.27
C LYS A 39 18.40 5.98 11.99
N ALA A 40 19.65 5.55 12.13
CA ALA A 40 20.52 5.30 10.97
C ALA A 40 19.98 4.16 10.09
N ALA A 41 19.59 3.04 10.69
CA ALA A 41 19.04 1.90 9.96
C ALA A 41 17.74 2.26 9.21
N ALA A 42 16.83 2.98 9.85
CA ALA A 42 15.62 3.48 9.22
C ALA A 42 15.94 4.44 8.06
N LYS A 43 16.91 5.34 8.24
CA LYS A 43 17.31 6.27 7.16
C LYS A 43 17.86 5.52 5.94
N THR A 44 18.69 4.49 6.13
CA THR A 44 19.20 3.67 5.04
C THR A 44 18.09 2.88 4.34
N CYS A 45 17.13 2.36 5.10
CA CYS A 45 15.98 1.65 4.54
C CYS A 45 15.15 2.57 3.62
N VAL A 46 14.77 3.76 4.10
CA VAL A 46 13.93 4.67 3.29
C VAL A 46 14.68 5.35 2.13
N GLN A 47 16.02 5.36 2.15
CA GLN A 47 16.83 5.96 1.08
C GLN A 47 16.71 5.22 -0.25
N SER A 48 16.36 3.93 -0.25
CA SER A 48 16.16 3.14 -1.46
C SER A 48 14.74 3.22 -2.02
N HIS A 49 13.85 3.95 -1.35
CA HIS A 49 12.46 4.07 -1.80
C HIS A 49 12.37 4.88 -3.09
N THR A 50 11.42 4.48 -3.94
CA THR A 50 11.05 5.26 -5.12
C THR A 50 10.49 6.61 -4.67
N GLN A 51 11.13 7.69 -5.08
CA GLN A 51 10.60 9.03 -4.88
C GLN A 51 9.51 9.31 -5.93
N LEU A 52 8.31 9.62 -5.46
CA LEU A 52 7.16 9.94 -6.31
C LEU A 52 7.01 11.45 -6.49
N ILE A 53 6.49 11.86 -7.65
CA ILE A 53 6.13 13.25 -7.93
C ILE A 53 4.78 13.55 -7.28
N TYR A 54 4.70 14.60 -6.47
CA TYR A 54 3.49 14.94 -5.71
C TYR A 54 2.25 15.09 -6.61
N GLN A 55 2.39 15.75 -7.76
CA GLN A 55 1.30 15.96 -8.73
C GLN A 55 0.79 14.64 -9.35
N GLN A 56 1.55 13.55 -9.25
CA GLN A 56 1.16 12.23 -9.76
C GLN A 56 0.53 11.33 -8.70
N LEU A 57 0.49 11.76 -7.44
CA LEU A 57 -0.06 10.96 -6.33
C LEU A 57 -1.50 10.45 -6.57
N PRO A 58 -2.43 11.18 -7.23
CA PRO A 58 -3.75 10.66 -7.55
C PRO A 58 -3.73 9.35 -8.37
N VAL A 59 -2.69 9.12 -9.17
CA VAL A 59 -2.51 7.88 -9.95
C VAL A 59 -2.11 6.71 -9.05
N TYR A 60 -1.34 6.96 -8.01
CA TYR A 60 -0.84 5.92 -7.10
C TYR A 60 -1.87 5.56 -6.02
N TRP A 61 -2.60 6.55 -5.49
CA TRP A 61 -3.58 6.37 -4.41
C TRP A 61 -4.83 5.60 -4.79
N GLN A 62 -5.10 5.44 -6.08
CA GLN A 62 -6.32 4.80 -6.58
C GLN A 62 -6.56 3.37 -6.04
N TYR A 63 -5.52 2.72 -5.53
CA TYR A 63 -5.56 1.36 -5.00
C TYR A 63 -5.40 1.29 -3.47
N THR A 64 -5.03 2.38 -2.81
CA THR A 64 -4.61 2.36 -1.39
C THR A 64 -5.35 3.36 -0.52
N ASP A 65 -5.60 4.57 -1.01
CA ASP A 65 -6.04 5.73 -0.19
C ASP A 65 -7.32 6.40 -0.72
N VAL A 66 -7.92 5.83 -1.76
CA VAL A 66 -9.21 6.29 -2.31
C VAL A 66 -10.37 5.68 -1.52
N TYR A 67 -11.30 6.55 -1.09
CA TYR A 67 -12.56 6.12 -0.48
C TYR A 67 -13.36 5.25 -1.44
N ALA A 68 -13.97 4.17 -0.92
CA ALA A 68 -14.78 3.26 -1.71
C ALA A 68 -16.00 3.97 -2.36
N ASP A 69 -16.58 4.94 -1.66
CA ASP A 69 -17.76 5.65 -2.10
C ASP A 69 -17.44 6.84 -3.01
N LEU A 70 -18.30 7.05 -4.00
CA LEU A 70 -18.27 8.24 -4.85
C LEU A 70 -18.95 9.42 -4.16
N TYR A 71 -18.44 10.62 -4.42
CA TYR A 71 -19.08 11.87 -4.05
C TYR A 71 -19.31 12.69 -5.31
N ASN A 72 -20.58 13.01 -5.58
CA ASN A 72 -20.99 13.68 -6.82
C ASN A 72 -20.44 12.98 -8.07
N GLY A 73 -20.44 11.64 -8.07
CA GLY A 73 -19.93 10.82 -9.17
C GLY A 73 -18.41 10.73 -9.29
N SER A 74 -17.65 11.33 -8.37
CA SER A 74 -16.18 11.35 -8.40
C SER A 74 -15.55 10.57 -7.24
N LYS A 75 -14.40 9.93 -7.49
CA LYS A 75 -13.55 9.33 -6.45
C LYS A 75 -12.94 10.44 -5.59
N ARG A 76 -12.71 10.14 -4.31
CA ARG A 76 -12.07 11.04 -3.35
C ARG A 76 -10.95 10.32 -2.63
N TRP A 77 -9.97 11.07 -2.15
CA TRP A 77 -8.91 10.62 -1.27
C TRP A 77 -8.63 11.72 -0.24
N TRP A 78 -7.99 11.36 0.87
CA TRP A 78 -7.51 12.35 1.83
C TRP A 78 -6.20 12.94 1.32
N ASP A 79 -6.18 14.23 0.99
CA ASP A 79 -4.94 14.92 0.67
C ASP A 79 -4.21 15.31 1.96
N MET A 80 -3.41 14.37 2.47
CA MET A 80 -2.72 14.49 3.76
C MET A 80 -1.72 15.65 3.82
N TYR A 81 -1.30 16.14 2.66
CA TYR A 81 -0.27 17.17 2.54
C TYR A 81 -0.82 18.48 1.99
N SER A 82 -2.15 18.60 1.85
CA SER A 82 -2.78 19.86 1.47
C SER A 82 -2.69 20.85 2.62
N ASP A 83 -2.19 22.04 2.32
CA ASP A 83 -2.15 23.23 3.17
C ASP A 83 -3.13 24.31 2.69
N ASN A 84 -4.07 23.95 1.79
CA ASN A 84 -5.17 24.80 1.32
C ASN A 84 -6.30 24.95 2.35
#